data_AF-A0A2A5VHT7-F1
#
_entry.id   AF-A0A2A5VHT7-F1
#
_cell.length_a   1.000
_cell.length_b   1.000
_cell.length_c   1.000
_cell.angle_alpha   90.00
_cell.angle_beta   90.00
_cell.angle_gamma   90.00
#
_symmetry.space_group_name_H-M   'P 1'
#
loop_
_entity.id
_entity.type
_entity.pdbx_description
1 polymer ?
#
loop_
_entity_poly.entity_id
_entity_poly.type
_entity_poly.pdbx_seq_one_letter_code
_entity_poly.pdbx_strand_id
1 'polypeptide(L)' 'MGTDWINQSDKVVEVCSNCFSPRITPYMGYETGKRFICQDCDNISMVTIEFSNLESLVLFLKEKRERENIDNSSDKK' A
#
# COMPACT_ATOMS: atom_id res chain seq x y z
N MET A 1 -2.19 30.97 -8.37
CA MET A 1 -2.15 29.51 -8.56
C MET A 1 -1.10 28.99 -7.61
N GLY A 2 -1.53 28.44 -6.48
CA GLY A 2 -0.68 28.12 -5.33
C GLY A 2 0.31 27.00 -5.66
N THR A 3 1.58 27.28 -5.41
CA THR A 3 2.70 26.35 -5.44
C THR A 3 2.72 25.54 -4.14
N ASP A 4 2.11 24.36 -4.12
CA ASP A 4 2.26 23.41 -3.02
C ASP A 4 3.23 22.30 -3.42
N TRP A 5 4.52 22.66 -3.51
CA TRP A 5 5.65 21.72 -3.56
C TRP A 5 5.95 21.18 -2.16
N ILE A 6 4.91 20.73 -1.44
CA ILE A 6 5.06 20.20 -0.09
C ILE A 6 5.79 18.87 -0.22
N ASN A 7 7.01 18.84 0.33
CA ASN A 7 7.78 17.64 0.65
C ASN A 7 6.83 16.49 1.01
N GLN A 8 6.66 15.55 0.09
CA GLN A 8 5.71 14.42 0.21
C GLN A 8 6.16 13.42 1.29
N SER A 9 7.31 13.63 1.92
CA SER A 9 7.95 12.71 2.86
C SER A 9 7.32 12.63 4.24
N ASP A 10 6.49 13.60 4.66
CA ASP A 10 5.90 13.60 6.02
C ASP A 10 4.39 13.31 6.05
N LYS A 11 3.80 12.91 4.92
CA LYS A 11 2.38 12.56 4.86
C LYS A 11 2.18 11.07 5.15
N VAL A 12 1.17 10.77 5.97
CA VAL A 12 0.65 9.40 6.15
C VAL A 12 0.26 8.85 4.79
N VAL A 13 0.75 7.65 4.47
CA VAL A 13 0.51 6.96 3.21
C VAL A 13 -0.46 5.81 3.45
N GLU A 14 -1.67 5.93 2.91
CA GLU A 14 -2.64 4.84 2.88
C GLU A 14 -2.36 3.93 1.69
N VAL A 15 -2.32 2.62 1.92
CA VAL A 15 -2.10 1.63 0.87
C VAL A 15 -3.12 0.51 0.89
N CYS A 16 -3.23 -0.19 -0.24
CA CYS A 16 -4.02 -1.40 -0.38
C CYS A 16 -3.53 -2.49 0.58
N SER A 17 -4.45 -3.14 1.28
CA SER A 17 -4.16 -4.26 2.19
C SER A 17 -3.65 -5.52 1.50
N ASN A 18 -3.85 -5.65 0.17
CA ASN A 18 -3.46 -6.82 -0.60
C ASN A 18 -2.07 -6.64 -1.25
N CYS A 19 -1.89 -5.55 -2.01
CA CYS A 19 -0.69 -5.33 -2.82
C CYS A 19 0.21 -4.20 -2.32
N PHE A 20 -0.17 -3.50 -1.24
CA PHE A 20 0.58 -2.35 -0.69
C PHE A 20 0.75 -1.18 -1.65
N SER A 21 -0.05 -1.10 -2.72
CA SER A 21 -0.07 0.06 -3.61
C SER A 21 -0.78 1.26 -2.94
N PRO A 22 -0.23 2.48 -3.04
CA PRO A 22 -0.89 3.70 -2.57
C PRO A 22 -2.02 4.18 -3.48
N ARG A 23 -2.22 3.56 -4.66
CA ARG A 23 -3.27 3.94 -5.61
C ARG A 23 -4.59 3.26 -5.25
N ILE A 24 -5.24 3.77 -4.21
CA ILE A 24 -6.56 3.34 -3.76
C ILE A 24 -7.58 4.46 -3.93
N THR A 25 -8.82 4.10 -4.29
CA THR A 25 -9.92 5.05 -4.41
C THR A 25 -11.16 4.53 -3.68
N PRO A 26 -12.04 5.41 -3.17
CA PRO A 26 -13.29 4.97 -2.56
C PRO A 26 -14.13 4.16 -3.56
N TYR A 27 -14.55 2.96 -3.15
CA TYR A 27 -15.43 2.10 -3.92
C TYR A 27 -16.88 2.33 -3.49
N MET A 28 -17.69 2.88 -4.40
CA MET A 28 -19.11 3.13 -4.17
C MET A 28 -19.91 1.87 -4.52
N GLY A 29 -20.04 0.96 -3.55
CA GLY A 29 -20.93 -0.20 -3.64
C GLY A 29 -22.26 0.04 -2.91
N TYR A 30 -23.28 -0.77 -3.21
CA TYR A 30 -24.59 -0.74 -2.53
C TYR A 30 -24.53 -1.12 -1.04
N GLU A 31 -23.46 -1.78 -0.61
CA GLU A 31 -23.29 -2.21 0.78
C GLU A 31 -22.79 -1.07 1.68
N THR A 32 -23.43 -0.93 2.84
CA THR A 32 -23.22 0.12 3.84
C THR A 32 -21.81 0.04 4.46
N GLY A 33 -20.84 0.75 3.88
CA GLY A 33 -19.50 0.88 4.45
C GLY A 33 -18.52 1.62 3.53
N LYS A 34 -17.49 2.25 4.12
CA LYS A 34 -16.38 2.81 3.32
C LYS A 34 -15.55 1.64 2.79
N ARG A 35 -15.65 1.40 1.48
CA ARG A 35 -14.80 0.44 0.76
C ARG A 35 -13.79 1.19 -0.08
N PHE A 36 -12.69 0.54 -0.38
CA PHE A 36 -11.63 1.04 -1.23
C PHE A 36 -11.34 0.03 -2.32
N ILE A 37 -11.18 0.50 -3.55
CA ILE A 37 -10.73 -0.30 -4.68
C ILE A 37 -9.30 0.10 -5.04
N CYS A 38 -8.42 -0.89 -5.13
CA CYS A 38 -7.05 -0.68 -5.58
C CYS A 38 -6.99 -0.65 -7.11
N GLN A 39 -6.32 0.37 -7.67
CA GLN A 39 -6.16 0.54 -9.12
C GLN A 39 -5.09 -0.38 -9.74
N ASP A 40 -4.35 -1.12 -8.92
CA ASP A 40 -3.23 -1.96 -9.37
C ASP A 40 -3.49 -3.46 -9.29
N CYS A 41 -4.38 -3.90 -8.42
CA CYS A 41 -4.72 -5.31 -8.26
C CYS A 41 -6.24 -5.58 -8.25
N ASP A 42 -7.05 -4.55 -8.50
CA ASP A 42 -8.52 -4.59 -8.51
C ASP A 42 -9.17 -5.13 -7.22
N ASN A 43 -8.40 -5.22 -6.13
CA ASN A 43 -8.90 -5.72 -4.87
C ASN A 43 -9.78 -4.66 -4.19
N ILE A 44 -11.00 -5.06 -3.83
CA ILE A 44 -11.93 -4.25 -3.04
C ILE A 44 -11.76 -4.64 -1.57
N SER A 45 -11.31 -3.72 -0.74
CA SER A 45 -11.14 -3.92 0.70
C SER A 45 -11.93 -2.89 1.52
N MET A 46 -12.35 -3.28 2.73
CA MET A 46 -12.91 -2.34 3.72
C MET A 46 -11.82 -1.68 4.57
N VAL A 47 -10.57 -2.16 4.45
CA VAL A 47 -9.44 -1.78 5.29
C VAL A 47 -8.27 -1.38 4.39
N THR A 48 -7.60 -0.30 4.78
CA THR A 48 -6.35 0.20 4.23
C THR A 48 -5.26 0.06 5.28
N ILE A 49 -4.00 0.05 4.85
CA ILE A 49 -2.85 0.05 5.77
C ILE A 49 -2.24 1.44 5.74
N GLU A 50 -1.99 2.00 6.91
CA GLU A 50 -1.37 3.32 7.06
C GLU A 50 0.11 3.18 7.38
N PHE A 51 0.93 3.92 6.63
CA PHE A 51 2.35 4.10 6.89
C PHE A 51 2.60 5.55 7.30
N SER A 52 3.50 5.76 8.25
CA SER A 52 3.81 7.10 8.76
C SER A 52 4.33 8.03 7.66
N ASN A 53 5.06 7.48 6.69
CA ASN A 53 5.64 8.18 5.57
C ASN A 53 5.96 7.25 4.41
N LEU A 54 6.39 7.80 3.28
CA LEU A 54 6.81 7.02 2.11
C LEU A 54 8.03 6.13 2.41
N GLU A 55 8.95 6.58 3.27
CA GLU A 55 10.16 5.84 3.60
C GLU A 55 9.86 4.51 4.33
N SER A 56 8.93 4.54 5.28
CA SER A 56 8.46 3.34 6.01
C SER A 56 7.79 2.32 5.09
N LEU A 57 7.01 2.78 4.10
CA LEU A 57 6.47 1.89 3.06
C LEU A 57 7.60 1.25 2.23
N VAL A 58 8.59 2.02 1.79
CA VAL A 58 9.70 1.50 0.99
C VAL A 58 10.54 0.50 1.78
N LEU A 59 10.85 0.79 3.04
CA LEU A 59 11.58 -0.12 3.93
C LEU A 59 10.81 -1.44 4.12
N PHE A 60 9.50 -1.35 4.39
CA PHE A 60 8.64 -2.52 4.52
C PHE A 60 8.65 -3.40 3.25
N LEU A 61 8.52 -2.78 2.07
CA LEU A 61 8.54 -3.51 0.79
C LEU A 61 9.90 -4.17 0.51
N LYS A 62 10.99 -3.51 0.90
CA LYS A 62 12.35 -4.06 0.78
C LYS A 62 12.51 -5.29 1.69
N GLU A 63 12.16 -5.17 2.96
CA GLU A 63 12.21 -6.29 3.91
C GLU A 63 11.34 -7.47 3.48
N LYS A 64 10.12 -7.19 2.98
CA LYS A 64 9.22 -8.23 2.47
C LYS A 64 9.88 -9.02 1.33
N ARG A 65 10.47 -8.33 0.36
CA ARG A 65 11.18 -8.96 -0.77
C ARG A 65 12.38 -9.77 -0.30
N GLU A 66 13.15 -9.27 0.67
CA GLU A 66 14.30 -9.98 1.22
C GLU A 66 13.89 -11.26 1.94
N ARG A 67 12.80 -11.24 2.72
CA ARG A 67 12.22 -12.45 3.35
C ARG A 67 11.80 -13.49 2.31
N GLU A 68 11.05 -13.08 1.29
CA GLU A 68 10.63 -13.98 0.20
C GLU A 68 11.82 -14.62 -0.53
N ASN A 69 12.93 -13.89 -0.71
CA ASN A 69 14.13 -14.44 -1.35
C ASN A 69 14.87 -15.48 -0.46
N ILE A 70 14.84 -15.32 0.86
CA ILE A 70 15.43 -16.29 1.79
C ILE A 70 14.64 -17.59 1.78
N ASP A 71 13.30 -17.48 1.83
CA ASP A 71 12.42 -18.66 1.85
C ASP A 71 12.58 -19.49 0.56
N ASN A 72 12.66 -18.83 -0.61
CA ASN A 72 12.88 -19.48 -1.90
C ASN A 72 14.28 -20.13 -2.06
N SER A 73 15.24 -19.84 -1.18
CA SER A 73 16.59 -20.46 -1.20
C SER A 73 16.68 -21.78 -0.41
N SER A 74 15.65 -22.08 0.40
CA SER A 74 15.63 -23.24 1.30
C SER A 74 15.11 -24.52 0.63
N ASP A 75 14.44 -24.41 -0.52
CA ASP A 75 13.86 -25.54 -1.28
C ASP A 75 14.79 -26.15 -2.34
N LYS A 76 16.09 -25.80 -2.33
CA LYS A 76 17.09 -26.30 -3.31
C LYS A 76 18.14 -27.25 -2.70
N LYS A 77 17.76 -28.07 -1.72
CA LYS A 77 18.65 -29.10 -1.17
C LYS A 77 18.10 -30.51 -1.32
#